data_AF-A0A4Q3W6F2-F1
#
_entry.id   AF-A0A4Q3W6F2-F1
#
_cell.length_a   1.000
_cell.length_b   1.000
_cell.length_c   1.000
_cell.angle_alpha   90.00
_cell.angle_beta   90.00
_cell.angle_gamma   90.00
#
_symmetry.space_group_name_H-M   'P 1'
#
loop_
_entity.id
_entity.type
_entity.pdbx_description
1 polymer ?
#
loop_
_entity_poly.entity_id
_entity_poly.type
_entity_poly.pdbx_seq_one_letter_code
_entity_poly.pdbx_strand_id
1 'polypeptide(L)'
;MKTNPFLQTMYNLRQDGELILFGTKHKLSNGQDAEVIDLLAAEYEREAVGYPYTAPDFAPDAALWAAKMVFSTAHLMLHRELAAPELSRLVFNYSGSLTPSVFLSADLCLRFLPQLVIQLKGIDQNDPLIKNLLSVLQQFHYSALGFDLVDFEKVAFGGYFSNACTKRLYLDRIWERSVFSVAILPGISNLVFADLGDHEKALWPELHL
;
A
#
# COMPACT_ATOMS: atom_id res chain seq x y z
N MET A 1 23.64 3.51 22.07
CA MET A 1 23.15 2.99 20.78
C MET A 1 22.71 4.17 19.93
N LYS A 2 23.07 4.22 18.63
CA LYS A 2 22.50 5.23 17.73
C LYS A 2 21.04 4.86 17.47
N THR A 3 20.12 5.74 17.83
CA THR A 3 18.70 5.60 17.55
C THR A 3 18.48 5.53 16.03
N ASN A 4 17.78 4.50 15.54
CA ASN A 4 17.43 4.32 14.13
C ASN A 4 16.10 5.06 13.83
N PRO A 5 16.12 6.25 13.21
CA PRO A 5 14.92 7.06 13.09
C PRO A 5 13.93 6.51 12.06
N PHE A 6 14.43 5.80 11.04
CA PHE A 6 13.61 5.10 10.06
C PHE A 6 12.82 3.96 10.73
N LEU A 7 13.51 3.15 11.54
CA LEU A 7 12.86 2.08 12.32
C LEU A 7 11.80 2.64 13.27
N GLN A 8 12.11 3.71 14.01
CA GLN A 8 11.12 4.34 14.91
C GLN A 8 9.90 4.85 14.17
N THR A 9 10.11 5.47 13.00
CA THR A 9 9.02 5.96 12.15
C THR A 9 8.14 4.80 11.69
N MET A 10 8.74 3.71 11.20
CA MET A 10 7.98 2.53 10.76
C MET A 10 7.28 1.82 11.91
N TYR A 11 7.90 1.77 13.09
CA TYR A 11 7.27 1.22 14.29
C TYR A 11 6.01 2.00 14.68
N ASN A 12 6.08 3.34 14.79
CA ASN A 12 4.92 4.17 15.11
C ASN A 12 3.83 4.05 14.04
N LEU A 13 4.21 4.09 12.76
CA LEU A 13 3.28 3.90 11.65
C LEU A 13 2.49 2.59 11.77
N ARG A 14 3.17 1.51 12.18
CA ARG A 14 2.58 0.17 12.28
C ARG A 14 1.77 -0.06 13.55
N GLN A 15 2.15 0.55 14.68
CA GLN A 15 1.42 0.40 15.93
C GLN A 15 0.21 1.33 16.02
N ASP A 16 0.39 2.59 15.63
CA ASP A 16 -0.58 3.65 15.92
C ASP A 16 -1.28 4.15 14.65
N GLY A 17 -0.81 3.77 13.46
CA GLY A 17 -1.30 4.30 12.19
C GLY A 17 -0.88 5.75 11.92
N GLU A 18 -0.05 6.31 12.79
CA GLU A 18 0.44 7.69 12.70
C GLU A 18 1.85 7.76 12.13
N LEU A 19 2.04 8.60 11.11
CA LEU A 19 3.35 8.80 10.52
C LEU A 19 4.12 9.92 11.23
N ILE A 20 4.92 9.53 12.23
CA ILE A 20 5.79 10.45 12.97
C ILE A 20 7.23 10.32 12.46
N LEU A 21 7.74 11.38 11.82
CA LEU A 21 9.12 11.40 11.33
C LEU A 21 10.10 11.68 12.47
N PHE A 22 10.91 10.68 12.81
CA PHE A 22 11.99 10.85 13.76
C PHE A 22 13.26 11.32 13.03
N GLY A 23 13.93 12.32 13.60
CA GLY A 23 15.20 12.85 13.10
C GLY A 23 15.07 13.85 11.94
N THR A 24 16.08 14.71 11.81
CA THR A 24 16.12 15.79 10.81
C THR A 24 16.90 15.40 9.55
N LYS A 25 17.58 14.26 9.57
CA LYS A 25 18.40 13.78 8.45
C LYS A 25 17.60 12.77 7.65
N HIS A 26 17.27 13.14 6.42
CA HIS A 26 16.61 12.29 5.41
C HIS A 26 17.43 11.05 5.00
N LYS A 27 18.70 10.95 5.40
CA LYS A 27 19.62 9.94 4.88
C LYS A 27 19.33 8.56 5.48
N LEU A 28 18.58 7.75 4.76
CA LEU A 28 18.52 6.30 4.96
C LEU A 28 19.94 5.75 4.86
N SER A 29 20.42 5.12 5.93
CA SER A 29 21.69 4.41 5.91
C SER A 29 21.41 2.93 5.67
N ASN A 30 22.09 2.31 4.70
CA ASN A 30 21.88 0.89 4.36
C ASN A 30 22.13 -0.06 5.54
N GLY A 31 22.84 0.39 6.59
CA GLY A 31 23.08 -0.40 7.80
C GLY A 31 21.87 -0.57 8.72
N GLN A 32 20.72 0.02 8.37
CA GLN A 32 19.50 0.06 9.20
C GLN A 32 18.32 -0.71 8.59
N ASP A 33 18.50 -1.24 7.38
CA ASP A 33 17.43 -1.92 6.62
C ASP A 33 17.02 -3.24 7.26
N ALA A 34 17.97 -3.98 7.85
CA ALA A 34 17.70 -5.29 8.47
C ALA A 34 16.70 -5.19 9.63
N GLU A 35 16.87 -4.22 10.54
CA GLU A 35 15.95 -4.04 11.67
C GLU A 35 14.53 -3.69 11.21
N VAL A 36 14.41 -2.95 10.11
CA VAL A 36 13.10 -2.61 9.53
C VAL A 36 12.48 -3.83 8.85
N ILE A 37 13.28 -4.65 8.16
CA ILE A 37 12.80 -5.91 7.59
C ILE A 37 12.30 -6.84 8.71
N ASP A 38 13.05 -6.98 9.81
CA ASP A 38 12.65 -7.83 10.94
C ASP A 38 11.33 -7.35 11.56
N LEU A 39 11.18 -6.04 11.75
CA LEU A 39 9.92 -5.43 12.19
C LEU A 39 8.76 -5.77 11.24
N LEU A 40 8.95 -5.57 9.93
CA LEU A 40 7.91 -5.79 8.94
C LEU A 40 7.58 -7.27 8.75
N ALA A 41 8.54 -8.17 8.93
CA ALA A 41 8.33 -9.61 8.93
C ALA A 41 7.43 -10.02 10.11
N ALA A 42 7.73 -9.52 11.32
CA ALA A 42 6.90 -9.79 12.50
C ALA A 42 5.47 -9.23 12.35
N GLU A 43 5.33 -8.06 11.74
CA GLU A 43 4.02 -7.47 11.42
C GLU A 43 3.26 -8.28 10.36
N TYR A 44 3.96 -8.77 9.33
CA TYR A 44 3.38 -9.66 8.33
C TYR A 44 2.86 -10.95 8.95
N GLU A 45 3.69 -11.61 9.78
CA GLU A 45 3.31 -12.83 10.48
C GLU A 45 2.07 -12.60 11.35
N ARG A 46 2.00 -11.45 12.04
CA ARG A 46 0.85 -11.06 12.85
C ARG A 46 -0.42 -10.89 12.02
N GLU A 47 -0.36 -10.14 10.92
CA GLU A 47 -1.53 -9.94 10.03
C GLU A 47 -1.94 -11.27 9.35
N ALA A 48 -0.97 -12.09 8.97
CA ALA A 48 -1.19 -13.36 8.26
C ALA A 48 -1.96 -14.41 9.07
N VAL A 49 -1.94 -14.34 10.41
CA VAL A 49 -2.79 -15.19 11.27
C VAL A 49 -4.28 -14.99 10.97
N GLY A 50 -4.68 -13.77 10.58
CA GLY A 50 -6.06 -13.45 10.23
C GLY A 50 -6.41 -13.65 8.75
N TYR A 51 -5.44 -14.02 7.91
CA TYR A 51 -5.67 -14.12 6.48
C TYR A 51 -6.47 -15.38 6.11
N PRO A 52 -7.32 -15.31 5.08
CA PRO A 52 -8.04 -16.46 4.56
C PRO A 52 -7.09 -17.38 3.79
N TYR A 53 -7.41 -18.67 3.74
CA TYR A 53 -6.59 -19.69 3.03
C TYR A 53 -5.12 -19.70 3.50
N THR A 54 -4.21 -20.16 2.63
CA THR A 54 -2.77 -20.09 2.86
C THR A 54 -2.24 -18.75 2.38
N ALA A 55 -1.77 -17.93 3.32
CA ALA A 55 -1.08 -16.69 3.03
C ALA A 55 0.18 -16.93 2.17
N PRO A 56 0.46 -16.07 1.17
CA PRO A 56 1.74 -16.06 0.50
C PRO A 56 2.91 -15.82 1.46
N ASP A 57 4.13 -16.16 1.04
CA ASP A 57 5.33 -15.89 1.83
C ASP A 57 5.59 -14.38 1.95
N PHE A 58 6.30 -13.97 3.00
CA PHE A 58 6.78 -12.60 3.14
C PHE A 58 7.88 -12.28 2.11
N ALA A 59 7.77 -11.11 1.48
CA ALA A 59 8.73 -10.60 0.50
C ALA A 59 9.48 -9.37 1.08
N PRO A 60 10.66 -9.57 1.70
CA PRO A 60 11.37 -8.53 2.46
C PRO A 60 11.75 -7.32 1.61
N ASP A 61 12.19 -7.54 0.36
CA ASP A 61 12.58 -6.46 -0.54
C ASP A 61 11.41 -5.54 -0.90
N ALA A 62 10.21 -6.11 -1.06
CA ALA A 62 8.99 -5.35 -1.35
C ALA A 62 8.53 -4.55 -0.12
N ALA A 63 8.56 -5.17 1.06
CA ALA A 63 8.22 -4.50 2.32
C ALA A 63 9.15 -3.32 2.61
N LEU A 64 10.47 -3.53 2.49
CA LEU A 64 11.47 -2.48 2.71
C LEU A 64 11.34 -1.36 1.68
N TRP A 65 11.15 -1.68 0.40
CA TRP A 65 10.94 -0.69 -0.64
C TRP A 65 9.71 0.19 -0.36
N ALA A 66 8.59 -0.43 0.03
CA ALA A 66 7.36 0.28 0.40
C ALA A 66 7.55 1.19 1.62
N ALA A 67 8.24 0.69 2.65
CA ALA A 67 8.58 1.46 3.85
C ALA A 67 9.43 2.69 3.51
N LYS A 68 10.48 2.51 2.69
CA LYS A 68 11.34 3.60 2.22
C LYS A 68 10.56 4.62 1.40
N MET A 69 9.59 4.18 0.61
CA MET A 69 8.74 5.07 -0.16
C MET A 69 7.87 5.97 0.73
N VAL A 70 7.14 5.40 1.69
CA VAL A 70 6.31 6.16 2.62
C VAL A 70 7.16 7.15 3.43
N PHE A 71 8.27 6.67 3.98
CA PHE A 71 9.21 7.49 4.73
C PHE A 71 9.76 8.66 3.92
N SER A 72 10.22 8.38 2.69
CA SER A 72 10.82 9.41 1.83
C SER A 72 9.78 10.42 1.34
N THR A 73 8.57 9.97 0.97
CA THR A 73 7.48 10.87 0.60
C THR A 73 7.17 11.85 1.72
N ALA A 74 7.03 11.37 2.95
CA ALA A 74 6.75 12.25 4.08
C ALA A 74 7.89 13.24 4.38
N HIS A 75 9.15 12.80 4.28
CA HIS A 75 10.29 13.71 4.40
C HIS A 75 10.30 14.79 3.30
N LEU A 76 10.00 14.43 2.06
CA LEU A 76 9.95 15.38 0.94
C LEU A 76 8.78 16.36 1.06
N MET A 77 7.67 15.93 1.67
CA MET A 77 6.54 16.82 1.98
C MET A 77 6.92 17.90 3.00
N LEU A 78 7.68 17.54 4.05
CA LEU A 78 8.10 18.49 5.09
C LEU A 78 9.33 19.33 4.71
N HIS A 79 10.23 18.80 3.87
CA HIS A 79 11.52 19.43 3.55
C HIS A 79 11.68 19.69 2.05
N ARG A 80 10.78 20.52 1.50
CA ARG A 80 10.68 20.85 0.06
C ARG A 80 11.97 21.40 -0.56
N GLU A 81 12.77 22.09 0.23
CA GLU A 81 14.04 22.71 -0.16
C GLU A 81 15.07 21.68 -0.66
N LEU A 82 14.88 20.41 -0.29
CA LEU A 82 15.73 19.28 -0.64
C LEU A 82 15.18 18.49 -1.86
N ALA A 83 14.04 18.90 -2.43
CA ALA A 83 13.24 18.01 -3.28
C ALA A 83 13.88 17.66 -4.64
N ALA A 84 14.51 18.60 -5.36
CA ALA A 84 14.90 18.34 -6.76
C ALA A 84 15.99 17.26 -6.93
N PRO A 85 17.10 17.27 -6.17
CA PRO A 85 18.11 16.21 -6.27
C PRO A 85 17.65 14.89 -5.65
N GLU A 86 16.85 14.93 -4.58
CA GLU A 86 16.42 13.73 -3.86
C GLU A 86 15.26 13.00 -4.56
N LEU A 87 14.40 13.72 -5.28
CA LEU A 87 13.42 13.15 -6.22
C LEU A 87 14.06 12.16 -7.19
N SER A 88 15.24 12.51 -7.72
CA SER A 88 15.97 11.65 -8.66
C SER A 88 16.57 10.39 -8.02
N ARG A 89 16.67 10.34 -6.68
CA ARG A 89 17.17 9.17 -5.94
C ARG A 89 16.06 8.26 -5.44
N LEU A 90 14.82 8.75 -5.39
CA LEU A 90 13.70 7.94 -4.96
C LEU A 90 13.37 6.89 -6.04
N VAL A 91 13.45 5.62 -5.65
CA VAL A 91 13.15 4.50 -6.52
C VAL A 91 11.65 4.27 -6.51
N PHE A 92 10.93 4.97 -7.38
CA PHE A 92 9.47 4.87 -7.48
C PHE A 92 8.98 3.55 -8.07
N ASN A 93 9.78 2.90 -8.92
CA ASN A 93 9.37 1.65 -9.55
C ASN A 93 9.92 0.47 -8.76
N TYR A 94 9.04 -0.43 -8.35
CA TYR A 94 9.47 -1.74 -7.88
C TYR A 94 10.01 -2.55 -9.07
N SER A 95 11.23 -3.09 -8.95
CA SER A 95 11.92 -3.81 -10.03
C SER A 95 11.74 -5.33 -9.99
N GLY A 96 11.17 -5.87 -8.91
CA GLY A 96 10.90 -7.30 -8.76
C GLY A 96 9.64 -7.76 -9.49
N SER A 97 9.42 -9.08 -9.50
CA SER A 97 8.19 -9.67 -10.06
C SER A 97 6.99 -9.40 -9.15
N LEU A 98 5.86 -8.98 -9.73
CA LEU A 98 4.64 -8.67 -8.99
C LEU A 98 3.86 -9.95 -8.62
N THR A 99 4.29 -10.61 -7.56
CA THR A 99 3.64 -11.80 -7.00
C THR A 99 2.70 -11.44 -5.84
N PRO A 100 1.79 -12.34 -5.43
CA PRO A 100 0.95 -12.16 -4.24
C PRO A 100 1.73 -11.76 -2.97
N SER A 101 2.88 -12.42 -2.74
CA SER A 101 3.82 -12.10 -1.66
C SER A 101 4.30 -10.65 -1.70
N VAL A 102 4.70 -10.18 -2.88
CA VAL A 102 5.17 -8.80 -3.09
C VAL A 102 4.07 -7.79 -2.79
N PHE A 103 2.85 -8.06 -3.25
CA PHE A 103 1.72 -7.17 -3.02
C PHE A 103 1.37 -7.03 -1.53
N LEU A 104 1.19 -8.15 -0.81
CA LEU A 104 0.83 -8.09 0.61
C LEU A 104 1.96 -7.52 1.46
N SER A 105 3.21 -7.84 1.15
CA SER A 105 4.37 -7.32 1.88
C SER A 105 4.54 -5.82 1.68
N ALA A 106 4.31 -5.31 0.46
CA ALA A 106 4.31 -3.87 0.20
C ALA A 106 3.12 -3.15 0.86
N ASP A 107 1.95 -3.79 0.92
CA ASP A 107 0.73 -3.22 1.48
C ASP A 107 0.86 -2.85 2.97
N LEU A 108 1.74 -3.52 3.73
CA LEU A 108 2.03 -3.19 5.14
C LEU A 108 2.30 -1.69 5.35
N CYS A 109 2.98 -1.07 4.39
CA CYS A 109 3.32 0.35 4.41
C CYS A 109 2.56 1.15 3.35
N LEU A 110 2.39 0.62 2.13
CA LEU A 110 1.75 1.38 1.04
C LEU A 110 0.29 1.74 1.33
N ARG A 111 -0.42 1.03 2.22
CA ARG A 111 -1.79 1.39 2.63
C ARG A 111 -1.93 2.80 3.22
N PHE A 112 -0.83 3.40 3.67
CA PHE A 112 -0.78 4.78 4.19
C PHE A 112 -0.44 5.82 3.10
N LEU A 113 0.08 5.39 1.95
CA LEU A 113 0.48 6.27 0.86
C LEU A 113 -0.68 7.09 0.25
N PRO A 114 -1.91 6.58 0.09
CA PRO A 114 -3.03 7.37 -0.41
C PRO A 114 -3.28 8.66 0.38
N GLN A 115 -3.19 8.60 1.71
CA GLN A 115 -3.39 9.76 2.57
C GLN A 115 -2.29 10.81 2.36
N LEU A 116 -1.04 10.38 2.16
CA LEU A 116 0.06 11.28 1.83
C LEU A 116 -0.16 11.96 0.48
N VAL A 117 -0.66 11.24 -0.53
CA VAL A 117 -0.99 11.83 -1.83
C VAL A 117 -2.11 12.86 -1.72
N ILE A 118 -3.15 12.60 -0.92
CA ILE A 118 -4.25 13.56 -0.67
C ILE A 118 -3.72 14.83 0.00
N GLN A 119 -2.91 14.68 1.06
CA GLN A 119 -2.29 15.81 1.74
C GLN A 119 -1.39 16.60 0.79
N LEU A 120 -0.62 15.90 -0.05
CA LEU A 120 0.27 16.51 -1.02
C LEU A 120 -0.49 17.33 -2.07
N LYS A 121 -1.58 16.79 -2.62
CA LYS A 121 -2.50 17.51 -3.52
C LYS A 121 -3.09 18.76 -2.86
N GLY A 122 -3.39 18.69 -1.56
CA GLY A 122 -3.89 19.82 -0.79
C GLY A 122 -2.87 20.94 -0.58
N ILE A 123 -1.57 20.61 -0.56
CA ILE A 123 -0.47 21.58 -0.47
C ILE A 123 -0.17 22.19 -1.84
N ASP A 124 0.07 21.34 -2.84
CA ASP A 124 0.32 21.73 -4.23
C ASP A 124 -0.21 20.65 -5.18
N GLN A 125 -1.29 20.97 -5.89
CA GLN A 125 -1.93 20.07 -6.86
C GLN A 125 -1.02 19.69 -8.04
N ASN A 126 -0.02 20.51 -8.36
CA ASN A 126 0.89 20.31 -9.48
C ASN A 126 2.22 19.68 -9.05
N ASP A 127 2.29 19.20 -7.81
CA ASP A 127 3.54 18.68 -7.28
C ASP A 127 4.08 17.50 -8.10
N PRO A 128 5.36 17.54 -8.51
CA PRO A 128 5.94 16.51 -9.37
C PRO A 128 5.94 15.10 -8.75
N LEU A 129 5.87 14.97 -7.42
CA LEU A 129 5.79 13.65 -6.78
C LEU A 129 4.45 12.97 -7.04
N ILE A 130 3.35 13.72 -7.16
CA ILE A 130 1.99 13.16 -7.21
C ILE A 130 1.89 12.13 -8.34
N LYS A 131 2.37 12.46 -9.55
CA LYS A 131 2.31 11.55 -10.70
C LYS A 131 3.01 10.22 -10.42
N ASN A 132 4.18 10.26 -9.80
CA ASN A 132 4.95 9.05 -9.51
C ASN A 132 4.28 8.20 -8.43
N LEU A 133 3.74 8.84 -7.38
CA LEU A 133 3.03 8.13 -6.31
C LEU A 133 1.71 7.53 -6.78
N LEU A 134 1.00 8.20 -7.70
CA LEU A 134 -0.17 7.62 -8.35
C LEU A 134 0.19 6.42 -9.22
N SER A 135 1.33 6.46 -9.93
CA SER A 135 1.84 5.30 -10.67
C SER A 135 2.16 4.12 -9.77
N VAL A 136 2.73 4.36 -8.59
CA VAL A 136 2.94 3.33 -7.56
C VAL A 136 1.61 2.74 -7.13
N LEU A 137 0.65 3.58 -6.75
CA LEU A 137 -0.66 3.15 -6.29
C LEU A 137 -1.44 2.40 -7.39
N GLN A 138 -1.26 2.76 -8.66
CA GLN A 138 -1.81 2.02 -9.80
C GLN A 138 -1.20 0.62 -9.90
N GLN A 139 0.11 0.48 -9.70
CA GLN A 139 0.79 -0.81 -9.70
C GLN A 139 0.39 -1.65 -8.48
N PHE A 140 0.42 -1.05 -7.28
CA PHE A 140 0.07 -1.65 -5.99
C PHE A 140 -1.37 -1.29 -5.58
N HIS A 141 -2.30 -1.54 -6.50
CA HIS A 141 -3.70 -1.15 -6.45
C HIS A 141 -4.46 -1.60 -5.20
N TYR A 142 -4.05 -2.69 -4.56
CA TYR A 142 -4.64 -3.16 -3.31
C TYR A 142 -4.54 -2.14 -2.17
N SER A 143 -3.44 -1.37 -2.11
CA SER A 143 -3.25 -0.32 -1.11
C SER A 143 -4.08 0.94 -1.40
N ALA A 144 -4.54 1.11 -2.64
CA ALA A 144 -5.32 2.26 -3.09
C ALA A 144 -6.84 2.04 -3.01
N LEU A 145 -7.31 0.81 -2.74
CA LEU A 145 -8.75 0.51 -2.64
C LEU A 145 -9.44 1.45 -1.65
N GLY A 146 -10.60 2.01 -2.02
CA GLY A 146 -11.34 2.97 -1.17
C GLY A 146 -10.82 4.40 -1.25
N PHE A 147 -9.84 4.68 -2.12
CA PHE A 147 -9.42 6.03 -2.46
C PHE A 147 -9.68 6.31 -3.94
N ASP A 148 -10.22 7.49 -4.23
CA ASP A 148 -10.41 7.98 -5.60
C ASP A 148 -9.10 8.58 -6.16
N LEU A 149 -8.10 7.71 -6.30
CA LEU A 149 -6.74 8.07 -6.75
C LEU A 149 -6.26 7.24 -7.93
N VAL A 150 -6.85 6.08 -8.16
CA VAL A 150 -6.39 5.08 -9.11
C VAL A 150 -7.52 4.72 -10.07
N ASP A 151 -7.17 4.54 -11.34
CA ASP A 151 -8.09 4.07 -12.36
C ASP A 151 -8.11 2.54 -12.36
N PHE A 152 -9.08 1.94 -11.67
CA PHE A 152 -9.16 0.49 -11.51
C PHE A 152 -9.51 -0.25 -12.82
N GLU A 153 -10.05 0.42 -13.84
CA GLU A 153 -10.28 -0.20 -15.15
C GLU A 153 -8.97 -0.55 -15.87
N LYS A 154 -7.88 0.14 -15.53
CA LYS A 154 -6.54 -0.07 -16.10
C LYS A 154 -5.65 -1.00 -15.26
N VAL A 155 -6.16 -1.55 -14.16
CA VAL A 155 -5.39 -2.41 -13.26
C VAL A 155 -5.22 -3.81 -13.84
N ALA A 156 -4.00 -4.34 -13.75
CA ALA A 156 -3.70 -5.72 -14.09
C ALA A 156 -3.82 -6.64 -12.85
N PHE A 157 -5.02 -7.18 -12.61
CA PHE A 157 -5.30 -8.01 -11.42
C PHE A 157 -4.57 -9.36 -11.39
N GLY A 158 -4.09 -9.87 -12.52
CA GLY A 158 -3.62 -11.25 -12.67
C GLY A 158 -2.52 -11.67 -11.69
N GLY A 159 -1.54 -10.79 -11.42
CA GLY A 159 -0.47 -11.06 -10.46
C GLY A 159 -1.01 -11.22 -9.03
N TYR A 160 -1.87 -10.30 -8.60
CA TYR A 160 -2.49 -10.32 -7.27
C TYR A 160 -3.48 -11.48 -7.11
N PHE A 161 -4.26 -11.80 -8.15
CA PHE A 161 -5.37 -12.78 -8.10
C PHE A 161 -4.88 -14.23 -8.34
N SER A 162 -3.57 -14.42 -8.52
CA SER A 162 -2.95 -15.74 -8.72
C SER A 162 -2.93 -16.62 -7.45
N ASN A 163 -3.24 -16.06 -6.28
CA ASN A 163 -3.38 -16.78 -5.02
C ASN A 163 -4.78 -16.56 -4.42
N ALA A 164 -5.34 -17.60 -3.79
CA ALA A 164 -6.69 -17.57 -3.23
C ALA A 164 -6.83 -16.65 -2.00
N CYS A 165 -5.80 -16.61 -1.15
CA CYS A 165 -5.72 -15.71 0.00
C CYS A 165 -5.82 -14.25 -0.44
N THR A 166 -4.93 -13.81 -1.33
CA THR A 166 -4.94 -12.43 -1.82
C THR A 166 -6.25 -12.12 -2.53
N LYS A 167 -6.74 -12.99 -3.41
CA LYS A 167 -8.03 -12.78 -4.07
C LYS A 167 -9.15 -12.50 -3.07
N ARG A 168 -9.26 -13.29 -1.99
CA ARG A 168 -10.28 -13.07 -0.97
C ARG A 168 -10.07 -11.77 -0.19
N LEU A 169 -8.83 -11.48 0.23
CA LEU A 169 -8.49 -10.21 0.87
C LEU A 169 -8.85 -8.99 0.02
N TYR A 170 -8.74 -9.09 -1.30
CA TYR A 170 -9.15 -8.02 -2.22
C TYR A 170 -10.65 -7.74 -2.13
N LEU A 171 -11.46 -8.80 -2.16
CA LEU A 171 -12.92 -8.72 -2.08
C LEU A 171 -13.36 -8.22 -0.69
N ASP A 172 -12.73 -8.72 0.37
CA ASP A 172 -12.96 -8.24 1.74
C ASP A 172 -12.69 -6.74 1.85
N ARG A 173 -11.59 -6.24 1.27
CA ARG A 173 -11.30 -4.81 1.31
C ARG A 173 -12.26 -3.96 0.46
N ILE A 174 -12.74 -4.47 -0.67
CA ILE A 174 -13.79 -3.82 -1.47
C ILE A 174 -15.06 -3.69 -0.61
N TRP A 175 -15.42 -4.73 0.12
CA TRP A 175 -16.55 -4.74 1.04
C TRP A 175 -16.37 -3.76 2.21
N GLU A 176 -15.28 -3.90 2.95
CA GLU A 176 -14.94 -3.08 4.12
C GLU A 176 -14.93 -1.58 3.82
N ARG A 177 -14.49 -1.21 2.61
CA ARG A 177 -14.38 0.18 2.16
C ARG A 177 -15.54 0.60 1.25
N SER A 178 -16.53 -0.26 1.05
CA SER A 178 -17.71 -0.05 0.20
C SER A 178 -17.36 0.52 -1.19
N VAL A 179 -16.38 -0.09 -1.86
CA VAL A 179 -15.81 0.41 -3.13
C VAL A 179 -16.61 -0.09 -4.34
N PHE A 180 -17.82 0.41 -4.50
CA PHE A 180 -18.79 -0.02 -5.52
C PHE A 180 -18.24 0.00 -6.94
N SER A 181 -17.52 1.06 -7.30
CA SER A 181 -16.96 1.23 -8.64
C SER A 181 -16.02 0.08 -9.03
N VAL A 182 -15.34 -0.53 -8.05
CA VAL A 182 -14.45 -1.68 -8.27
C VAL A 182 -15.23 -2.99 -8.25
N ALA A 183 -16.26 -3.11 -7.39
CA ALA A 183 -17.08 -4.32 -7.28
C ALA A 183 -17.77 -4.67 -8.60
N ILE A 184 -18.14 -3.69 -9.41
CA ILE A 184 -18.84 -3.90 -10.69
C ILE A 184 -17.90 -4.13 -11.89
N LEU A 185 -16.58 -4.05 -11.70
CA LEU A 185 -15.64 -4.19 -12.82
C LEU A 185 -15.70 -5.58 -13.46
N PRO A 186 -15.57 -5.68 -14.80
CA PRO A 186 -15.44 -6.95 -15.49
C PRO A 186 -14.30 -7.79 -14.89
N GLY A 187 -14.61 -9.01 -14.46
CA GLY A 187 -13.65 -9.94 -13.84
C GLY A 187 -13.58 -9.88 -12.31
N ILE A 188 -14.13 -8.84 -11.67
CA ILE A 188 -14.33 -8.78 -10.21
C ILE A 188 -15.78 -9.07 -9.87
N SER A 189 -16.72 -8.52 -10.63
CA SER A 189 -18.16 -8.62 -10.35
C SER A 189 -18.63 -10.05 -10.13
N ASN A 190 -18.26 -10.99 -11.00
CA ASN A 190 -18.59 -12.41 -10.82
C ASN A 190 -18.06 -13.01 -9.51
N LEU A 191 -16.91 -12.54 -9.02
CA LEU A 191 -16.34 -12.98 -7.75
C LEU A 191 -17.13 -12.41 -6.56
N VAL A 192 -17.50 -11.13 -6.62
CA VAL A 192 -18.32 -10.48 -5.60
C VAL A 192 -19.70 -11.14 -5.53
N PHE A 193 -20.35 -11.40 -6.66
CA PHE A 193 -21.66 -12.06 -6.69
C PHE A 193 -21.62 -13.50 -6.17
N ALA A 194 -20.56 -14.25 -6.51
CA ALA A 194 -20.38 -15.60 -5.97
C ALA A 194 -20.28 -15.60 -4.44
N ASP A 195 -19.66 -14.57 -3.85
CA ASP A 195 -19.52 -14.43 -2.40
C ASP A 195 -20.82 -13.96 -1.70
N LEU A 196 -21.66 -13.17 -2.37
CA LEU A 196 -22.94 -12.67 -1.83
C LEU A 196 -24.08 -13.71 -1.90
N GLY A 197 -24.05 -14.60 -2.90
CA GLY A 197 -25.13 -15.55 -3.15
C GLY A 197 -26.50 -14.88 -3.26
N ASP A 198 -27.54 -15.51 -2.72
CA ASP A 198 -28.91 -14.99 -2.76
C ASP A 198 -29.16 -13.80 -1.79
N HIS A 199 -28.15 -13.40 -1.01
CA HIS A 199 -28.26 -12.36 0.01
C HIS A 199 -27.82 -10.97 -0.47
N GLU A 200 -27.56 -10.79 -1.77
CA GLU A 200 -27.10 -9.54 -2.38
C GLU A 200 -27.90 -8.32 -1.91
N LYS A 201 -29.23 -8.37 -1.98
CA LYS A 201 -30.09 -7.23 -1.59
C LYS A 201 -30.09 -6.92 -0.10
N ALA A 202 -29.79 -7.92 0.74
CA ALA A 202 -29.78 -7.78 2.19
C ALA A 202 -28.41 -7.32 2.71
N LEU A 203 -27.35 -7.79 2.06
CA LEU A 203 -25.98 -7.48 2.42
C LEU A 203 -25.53 -6.17 1.77
N TRP A 204 -25.87 -5.93 0.51
CA TRP A 204 -25.39 -4.77 -0.24
C TRP A 204 -26.51 -4.04 -1.02
N PRO A 205 -27.43 -3.35 -0.33
CA PRO A 205 -28.61 -2.75 -0.96
C PRO A 205 -28.30 -1.62 -1.96
N GLU A 206 -27.15 -0.95 -1.85
CA GLU A 206 -26.70 0.10 -2.76
C GLU A 206 -26.05 -0.44 -4.04
N LEU A 207 -25.85 -1.75 -4.14
CA LEU A 207 -25.43 -2.41 -5.38
C LEU A 207 -26.64 -2.43 -6.33
N HIS A 208 -26.90 -1.29 -6.97
CA HIS A 208 -27.94 -1.16 -7.98
C HIS A 208 -27.40 -1.62 -9.33
N LEU A 209 -27.62 -2.89 -9.65
CA LEU A 209 -27.50 -3.43 -11.01
C LEU A 209 -28.71 -3.07 -11.87
#